data_AF-A0A0D2KIF8-F1
#
_entry.id   AF-A0A0D2KIF8-F1
#
_cell.length_a   1.000
_cell.length_b   1.000
_cell.length_c   1.000
_cell.angle_alpha   90.00
_cell.angle_beta   90.00
_cell.angle_gamma   90.00
#
_symmetry.space_group_name_H-M   'P 1'
#
loop_
_entity.id
_entity.type
_entity.pdbx_description
1 polymer ?
#
loop_
_entity_poly.entity_id
_entity_poly.type
_entity_poly.pdbx_seq_one_letter_code
_entity_poly.pdbx_strand_id
1 'polypeptide(L)'
;MPPLHFEGGGRKFQRWHISSDDLPLPAAAGLLFHGGWCVLILVQFLVEGPPVSCAQRAWAESSTYLLLASFFLTACMQAWLLAESLKGSIMDEHLRRRVPAAAAACLACWLLELAALVFATAVWVTRFGAAGQPDPVGGMLDPCRLDRGINDGVLATALIASTWSALLVMALLVVLLYNVYPDQNLQGWAD
;
A
#
# COMPACT_ATOMS: atom_id res chain seq x y z
N MET A 1 -33.74 14.76 2.41
CA MET A 1 -32.59 15.68 2.38
C MET A 1 -32.36 16.07 0.93
N PRO A 2 -32.50 17.35 0.58
CA PRO A 2 -32.18 17.82 -0.77
C PRO A 2 -30.66 17.68 -1.03
N PRO A 3 -30.23 17.38 -2.26
CA PRO A 3 -28.82 17.33 -2.60
C PRO A 3 -28.22 18.75 -2.50
N LEU A 4 -27.06 18.84 -1.83
CA LEU A 4 -26.27 20.07 -1.81
C LEU A 4 -25.74 20.33 -3.22
N HIS A 5 -26.40 21.24 -3.94
CA HIS A 5 -25.86 21.86 -5.14
C HIS A 5 -24.73 22.81 -4.71
N PHE A 6 -23.48 22.37 -4.88
CA PHE A 6 -22.33 23.28 -4.88
C PHE A 6 -22.34 24.08 -6.19
N GLU A 7 -23.15 25.13 -6.23
CA GLU A 7 -23.01 26.19 -7.22
C GLU A 7 -21.90 27.14 -6.75
N GLY A 8 -20.68 26.92 -7.22
CA GLY A 8 -19.53 27.73 -6.84
C GLY A 8 -18.37 27.59 -7.82
N GLY A 9 -18.38 28.41 -8.87
CA GLY A 9 -17.17 28.91 -9.53
C GLY A 9 -16.26 27.90 -10.23
N GLY A 10 -16.61 27.56 -11.48
CA GLY A 10 -15.66 27.64 -12.61
C GLY A 10 -14.43 26.72 -12.67
N ARG A 11 -14.22 25.79 -11.74
CA ARG A 11 -13.29 24.67 -11.94
C ARG A 11 -14.11 23.42 -12.22
N LYS A 12 -14.24 23.06 -13.50
CA LYS A 12 -14.65 21.71 -13.91
C LYS A 12 -13.62 20.77 -13.31
N PHE A 13 -13.93 20.18 -12.15
CA PHE A 13 -13.15 19.07 -11.65
C PHE A 13 -13.18 17.99 -12.74
N GLN A 14 -12.01 17.68 -13.30
CA GLN A 14 -11.83 16.61 -14.28
C GLN A 14 -12.57 15.38 -13.75
N ARG A 15 -13.56 14.90 -14.52
CA ARG A 15 -14.18 13.62 -14.23
C ARG A 15 -13.12 12.57 -14.49
N TRP A 16 -12.80 11.78 -13.46
CA TRP A 16 -11.90 10.64 -13.58
C TRP A 16 -12.45 9.72 -14.67
N HIS A 17 -11.70 9.53 -15.75
CA HIS A 17 -12.06 8.67 -16.89
C HIS A 17 -11.77 7.19 -16.63
N ILE A 18 -11.29 6.84 -15.43
CA ILE A 18 -11.18 5.46 -15.00
C ILE A 18 -12.59 4.92 -14.87
N SER A 19 -12.98 3.96 -15.72
CA SER A 19 -14.24 3.28 -15.51
C SER A 19 -14.17 2.63 -14.13
N SER A 20 -15.21 2.79 -13.33
CA SER A 20 -15.29 2.09 -12.04
C SER A 20 -15.15 0.57 -12.17
N ASP A 21 -15.30 0.03 -13.39
CA ASP A 21 -15.07 -1.37 -13.76
C ASP A 21 -13.60 -1.78 -13.80
N ASP A 22 -12.67 -0.84 -13.92
CA ASP A 22 -11.22 -1.14 -13.95
C ASP A 22 -10.64 -1.22 -12.53
N LEU A 23 -11.40 -0.82 -11.51
CA LEU A 23 -10.96 -0.73 -10.11
C LEU A 23 -11.00 -2.06 -9.32
N PRO A 24 -11.90 -3.02 -9.57
CA PRO A 24 -11.92 -4.29 -8.85
C PRO A 24 -10.61 -5.06 -8.96
N LEU A 25 -10.02 -5.13 -10.16
CA LEU A 25 -8.78 -5.89 -10.39
C LEU A 25 -7.58 -5.33 -9.59
N PRO A 26 -7.22 -4.04 -9.67
CA PRO A 26 -6.14 -3.49 -8.86
C PRO A 26 -6.47 -3.48 -7.36
N ALA A 27 -7.73 -3.29 -6.98
CA ALA A 27 -8.14 -3.39 -5.57
C ALA A 27 -7.94 -4.82 -5.02
N ALA A 28 -8.32 -5.84 -5.78
CA ALA A 28 -8.12 -7.24 -5.40
C ALA A 28 -6.63 -7.63 -5.38
N ALA A 29 -5.85 -7.23 -6.38
CA ALA A 29 -4.41 -7.49 -6.41
C ALA A 29 -3.70 -6.82 -5.22
N GLY A 30 -4.06 -5.57 -4.93
CA GLY A 30 -3.57 -4.85 -3.76
C GLY A 30 -3.96 -5.53 -2.46
N LEU A 31 -5.22 -5.96 -2.33
CA LEU A 31 -5.71 -6.65 -1.13
C LEU A 31 -4.94 -7.94 -0.86
N LEU A 32 -4.68 -8.73 -1.92
CA LEU A 32 -3.87 -9.95 -1.81
C LEU A 32 -2.43 -9.65 -1.40
N PHE A 33 -1.83 -8.59 -1.96
CA PHE A 33 -0.47 -8.19 -1.62
C PHE A 33 -0.34 -7.75 -0.15
N HIS A 34 -1.12 -6.76 0.29
CA HIS A 34 -1.03 -6.24 1.66
C HIS A 34 -1.54 -7.27 2.68
N GLY A 35 -2.65 -7.96 2.37
CA GLY A 35 -3.19 -9.02 3.22
C GLY A 35 -2.23 -10.19 3.36
N GLY A 36 -1.58 -10.61 2.28
CA GLY A 36 -0.56 -11.65 2.30
C GLY A 36 0.63 -11.29 3.19
N TRP A 37 1.16 -10.07 3.06
CA TRP A 37 2.23 -9.58 3.93
C TRP A 37 1.81 -9.45 5.39
N CYS A 38 0.60 -8.97 5.68
CA CYS A 38 0.06 -8.95 7.03
C CYS A 38 0.08 -10.35 7.67
N VAL A 39 -0.37 -11.37 6.94
CA VAL A 39 -0.34 -12.77 7.42
C VAL A 39 1.09 -13.23 7.68
N LEU A 40 2.01 -13.00 6.73
CA LEU A 40 3.42 -13.41 6.89
C LEU A 40 4.09 -12.75 8.10
N ILE A 41 3.88 -11.44 8.29
CA ILE A 41 4.42 -10.70 9.44
C ILE A 41 3.84 -11.23 10.75
N LEU A 42 2.53 -11.48 10.81
CA LEU A 42 1.88 -12.03 12.01
C LEU A 42 2.40 -13.44 12.34
N VAL A 43 2.53 -14.31 11.33
CA VAL A 43 3.09 -15.66 11.52
C VAL A 43 4.52 -15.58 12.05
N GLN A 44 5.34 -14.68 11.51
CA GLN A 44 6.71 -14.48 11.99
C GLN A 44 6.74 -14.12 13.48
N PHE A 45 5.92 -13.14 13.90
CA PHE A 45 5.84 -12.76 15.31
C PHE A 45 5.38 -13.89 16.22
N LEU A 46 4.44 -14.72 15.77
CA LEU A 46 3.96 -15.88 16.53
C LEU A 46 5.05 -16.95 16.69
N VAL A 47 5.94 -17.10 15.69
CA VAL A 47 7.03 -18.09 15.69
C VAL A 47 8.22 -17.62 16.52
N GLU A 48 8.63 -16.35 16.38
CA GLU A 48 9.77 -15.79 17.11
C GLU A 48 9.51 -15.61 18.61
N GLY A 49 8.25 -15.39 19.00
CA GLY A 49 7.88 -15.16 20.39
C GLY A 49 8.14 -13.72 20.87
N PRO A 50 8.02 -13.48 22.19
CA PRO A 50 8.07 -12.12 22.74
C PRO A 50 9.45 -11.48 22.58
N PRO A 51 9.52 -10.13 22.53
CA PRO A 51 10.78 -9.41 22.45
C PRO A 51 11.74 -9.81 23.57
N VAL A 52 12.97 -10.16 23.20
CA VAL A 52 14.10 -10.17 24.13
C VAL A 52 14.57 -8.74 24.38
N SER A 53 15.13 -8.47 25.56
CA SER A 53 15.47 -7.15 26.11
C SER A 53 16.62 -6.41 25.39
N CYS A 54 16.58 -6.39 24.06
CA CYS A 54 17.62 -5.88 23.19
C CYS A 54 17.14 -4.64 22.44
N ALA A 55 17.87 -3.54 22.57
CA ALA A 55 17.48 -2.25 21.99
C ALA A 55 17.41 -2.29 20.45
N GLN A 56 18.31 -3.01 19.78
CA GLN A 56 18.30 -3.14 18.31
C GLN A 56 17.04 -3.85 17.81
N ARG A 57 16.61 -4.91 18.49
CA ARG A 57 15.37 -5.63 18.19
C ARG A 57 14.13 -4.75 18.36
N ALA A 58 14.09 -3.89 19.37
CA ALA A 58 12.98 -2.97 19.58
C ALA A 58 12.76 -2.00 18.38
N TRP A 59 13.83 -1.53 17.74
CA TRP A 59 13.72 -0.69 16.54
C TRP A 59 13.19 -1.45 15.34
N ALA A 60 13.70 -2.67 15.11
CA ALA A 60 13.24 -3.53 14.03
C ALA A 60 11.77 -3.87 14.20
N GLU A 61 11.38 -4.34 15.38
CA GLU A 61 9.98 -4.64 15.73
C GLU A 61 9.09 -3.41 15.55
N SER A 62 9.49 -2.24 16.04
CA SER A 62 8.70 -1.01 15.87
C SER A 62 8.48 -0.66 14.40
N SER A 63 9.51 -0.80 13.56
CA SER A 63 9.38 -0.57 12.12
C SER A 63 8.49 -1.61 11.42
N THR A 64 8.57 -2.88 11.83
CA THR A 64 7.72 -3.95 11.33
C THR A 64 6.26 -3.77 11.78
N TYR A 65 6.01 -3.34 13.01
CA TYR A 65 4.66 -3.02 13.50
C TYR A 65 4.06 -1.82 12.77
N LEU A 66 4.87 -0.81 12.47
CA LEU A 66 4.43 0.33 11.67
C LEU A 66 4.01 -0.10 10.26
N LEU A 67 4.82 -0.95 9.61
CA LEU A 67 4.48 -1.54 8.31
C LEU A 67 3.24 -2.44 8.36
N LEU A 68 3.12 -3.27 9.40
CA LEU A 68 1.94 -4.12 9.61
C LEU A 68 0.67 -3.27 9.76
N ALA A 69 0.74 -2.21 10.57
CA ALA A 69 -0.39 -1.31 10.77
C ALA A 69 -0.78 -0.58 9.48
N SER A 70 0.21 -0.10 8.70
CA SER A 70 -0.08 0.54 7.41
C SER A 70 -0.67 -0.46 6.41
N PHE A 71 -0.12 -1.67 6.29
CA PHE A 71 -0.61 -2.68 5.37
C PHE A 71 -2.00 -3.16 5.73
N PHE A 72 -2.28 -3.35 7.03
CA PHE A 72 -3.61 -3.72 7.49
C PHE A 72 -4.64 -2.64 7.13
N LEU A 73 -4.31 -1.37 7.36
CA LEU A 73 -5.18 -0.26 6.98
C LEU A 73 -5.38 -0.19 5.46
N THR A 74 -4.30 -0.31 4.68
CA THR A 74 -4.35 -0.34 3.21
C THR A 74 -5.22 -1.50 2.72
N ALA A 75 -5.06 -2.70 3.29
CA ALA A 75 -5.87 -3.88 2.97
C ALA A 75 -7.37 -3.65 3.28
N CYS A 76 -7.69 -3.05 4.43
CA CYS A 76 -9.08 -2.70 4.75
C CYS A 76 -9.67 -1.71 3.73
N MET A 77 -8.91 -0.68 3.33
CA MET A 77 -9.38 0.29 2.34
C MET A 77 -9.51 -0.34 0.95
N GLN A 78 -8.63 -1.26 0.56
CA GLN A 78 -8.71 -2.01 -0.69
C GLN A 78 -9.90 -2.97 -0.71
N ALA A 79 -10.19 -3.64 0.40
CA ALA A 79 -11.39 -4.47 0.56
C ALA A 79 -12.66 -3.60 0.44
N TRP A 80 -12.66 -2.40 1.02
CA TRP A 80 -13.78 -1.47 0.88
C TRP A 80 -13.94 -0.99 -0.57
N LEU A 81 -12.85 -0.58 -1.23
CA LEU A 81 -12.87 -0.19 -2.64
C LEU A 81 -13.36 -1.32 -3.54
N LEU A 82 -12.89 -2.55 -3.33
CA LEU A 82 -13.32 -3.74 -4.06
C LEU A 82 -14.83 -3.98 -3.86
N ALA A 83 -15.29 -3.95 -2.61
CA ALA A 83 -16.70 -4.16 -2.28
C ALA A 83 -17.62 -3.09 -2.89
N GLU A 84 -17.20 -1.82 -2.94
CA GLU A 84 -17.96 -0.75 -3.61
C GLU A 84 -17.91 -0.87 -5.14
N SER A 85 -16.78 -1.29 -5.71
CA SER A 85 -16.60 -1.40 -7.16
C SER A 85 -17.33 -2.61 -7.78
N LEU A 86 -17.59 -3.66 -6.99
CA LEU A 86 -18.33 -4.85 -7.43
C LEU A 86 -19.87 -4.68 -7.41
N LYS A 87 -20.40 -3.52 -7.00
CA LYS A 87 -21.85 -3.30 -6.92
C LYS A 87 -22.44 -2.96 -8.28
N GLY A 88 -23.45 -3.73 -8.68
CA GLY A 88 -24.26 -3.44 -9.87
C GLY A 88 -23.54 -3.69 -11.20
N SER A 89 -24.27 -3.46 -12.28
CA SER A 89 -23.73 -3.49 -13.64
C SER A 89 -22.91 -2.22 -13.94
N ILE A 90 -22.19 -2.23 -15.07
CA ILE A 90 -21.44 -1.09 -15.62
C ILE A 90 -22.32 0.18 -15.70
N MET A 91 -23.61 0.00 -15.98
CA MET A 91 -24.56 1.10 -16.16
C MET A 91 -25.19 1.60 -14.84
N ASP A 92 -24.94 0.93 -13.71
CA ASP A 92 -25.56 1.26 -12.42
C ASP A 92 -24.69 2.22 -11.58
N GLU A 93 -24.33 3.38 -12.13
CA GLU A 93 -23.43 4.35 -11.48
C GLU A 93 -23.89 4.75 -10.07
N HIS A 94 -25.21 4.83 -9.84
CA HIS A 94 -25.79 5.20 -8.55
C HIS A 94 -25.43 4.23 -7.40
N LEU A 95 -25.18 2.95 -7.72
CA LEU A 95 -24.74 1.94 -6.74
C LEU A 95 -23.27 2.11 -6.35
N ARG A 96 -22.48 2.80 -7.18
CA ARG A 96 -21.03 2.98 -7.04
C ARG A 96 -20.63 4.39 -6.57
N ARG A 97 -21.57 5.17 -6.05
CA ARG A 97 -21.36 6.55 -5.56
C ARG A 97 -20.25 6.72 -4.51
N ARG A 98 -19.84 5.64 -3.83
CA ARG A 98 -18.79 5.66 -2.79
C ARG A 98 -17.40 5.33 -3.31
N VAL A 99 -17.28 4.83 -4.55
CA VAL A 99 -16.00 4.48 -5.16
C VAL A 99 -14.98 5.62 -5.12
N PRO A 100 -15.33 6.89 -5.41
CA PRO A 100 -14.37 8.00 -5.34
C PRO A 100 -13.82 8.22 -3.92
N ALA A 101 -14.67 8.10 -2.89
CA ALA A 101 -14.25 8.24 -1.50
C ALA A 101 -13.33 7.08 -1.07
N ALA A 102 -13.68 5.84 -1.45
CA ALA A 102 -12.85 4.67 -1.17
C ALA A 102 -11.49 4.74 -1.89
N ALA A 103 -11.45 5.23 -3.14
CA ALA A 103 -10.21 5.44 -3.90
C ALA A 103 -9.32 6.52 -3.26
N ALA A 104 -9.90 7.64 -2.81
CA ALA A 104 -9.18 8.68 -2.08
C ALA A 104 -8.62 8.17 -0.74
N ALA A 105 -9.40 7.36 -0.01
CA ALA A 105 -8.94 6.71 1.21
C ALA A 105 -7.78 5.73 0.96
N CYS A 106 -7.85 4.96 -0.14
CA CYS A 106 -6.72 4.13 -0.57
C CYS A 106 -5.49 5.00 -0.84
N LEU A 107 -5.60 6.07 -1.64
CA LEU A 107 -4.47 6.96 -1.92
C LEU A 107 -3.83 7.52 -0.65
N ALA A 108 -4.64 7.94 0.34
CA ALA A 108 -4.13 8.41 1.63
C ALA A 108 -3.37 7.30 2.39
N CYS A 109 -3.84 6.06 2.36
CA CYS A 109 -3.14 4.92 2.97
C CYS A 109 -1.81 4.63 2.26
N TRP A 110 -1.76 4.74 0.93
CA TRP A 110 -0.52 4.58 0.16
C TRP A 110 0.53 5.64 0.51
N LEU A 111 0.12 6.89 0.77
CA LEU A 111 1.05 7.93 1.23
C LEU A 111 1.57 7.65 2.64
N LEU A 112 0.71 7.15 3.54
CA LEU A 112 1.11 6.73 4.88
C LEU A 112 2.10 5.55 4.81
N GLU A 113 1.82 4.59 3.93
CA GLU A 113 2.65 3.42 3.69
C GLU A 113 4.01 3.81 3.10
N LEU A 114 4.07 4.76 2.17
CA LEU A 114 5.32 5.31 1.66
C LEU A 114 6.17 5.89 2.81
N ALA A 115 5.58 6.66 3.72
CA ALA A 115 6.27 7.19 4.87
C ALA A 115 6.78 6.09 5.82
N ALA A 116 5.94 5.08 6.09
CA ALA A 116 6.31 3.91 6.90
C ALA A 116 7.46 3.11 6.25
N LEU A 117 7.42 2.91 4.94
CA LEU A 117 8.43 2.19 4.18
C LEU A 117 9.76 2.94 4.15
N VAL A 118 9.75 4.26 3.98
CA VAL A 118 10.97 5.09 4.06
C VAL A 118 11.60 4.95 5.44
N PHE A 119 10.79 5.05 6.51
CA PHE A 119 11.28 4.86 7.88
C PHE A 119 11.86 3.45 8.10
N ALA A 120 11.14 2.40 7.70
CA ALA A 120 11.59 1.03 7.82
C ALA A 120 12.87 0.76 7.01
N THR A 121 12.97 1.31 5.79
CA THR A 121 14.18 1.22 4.96
C THR A 121 15.37 1.89 5.65
N ALA A 122 15.16 3.08 6.23
CA ALA A 122 16.22 3.80 6.95
C ALA A 122 16.69 3.02 8.19
N VAL A 123 15.76 2.46 8.98
CA VAL A 123 16.10 1.57 10.11
C VAL A 123 16.87 0.35 9.61
N TRP A 124 16.41 -0.29 8.54
CA TRP A 124 17.02 -1.49 7.98
C TRP A 124 18.47 -1.23 7.56
N VAL A 125 18.69 -0.22 6.72
CA VAL A 125 20.03 0.12 6.20
C VAL A 125 20.98 0.57 7.30
N THR A 126 20.52 1.41 8.23
CA THR A 126 21.40 1.97 9.28
C THR A 126 21.72 0.99 10.39
N ARG A 127 20.89 -0.02 10.64
CA ARG A 127 21.05 -0.95 11.76
C ARG A 127 21.50 -2.34 11.35
N PHE A 128 21.14 -2.78 10.15
CA PHE A 128 21.38 -4.15 9.67
C PHE A 128 22.25 -4.22 8.41
N GLY A 129 22.59 -3.06 7.81
CA GLY A 129 23.41 -2.97 6.61
C GLY A 129 22.60 -3.08 5.31
N ALA A 130 23.23 -2.75 4.18
CA ALA A 130 22.60 -2.81 2.87
C ALA A 130 22.56 -4.26 2.35
N ALA A 131 21.45 -4.65 1.72
CA ALA A 131 21.33 -5.96 1.06
C ALA A 131 22.43 -6.11 -0.01
N GLY A 132 23.26 -7.16 0.11
CA GLY A 132 24.31 -7.48 -0.87
C GLY A 132 25.74 -7.08 -0.50
N GLN A 133 25.97 -6.48 0.68
CA GLN A 133 27.33 -6.43 1.23
C GLN A 133 27.66 -7.76 1.91
N PRO A 134 28.68 -8.51 1.44
CA PRO A 134 29.14 -9.72 2.09
C PRO A 134 29.99 -9.32 3.30
N ASP A 135 29.36 -8.74 4.32
CA ASP A 135 30.07 -8.56 5.58
C ASP A 135 30.06 -9.91 6.34
N PRO A 136 31.23 -10.41 6.79
CA PRO A 136 31.33 -11.57 7.68
C PRO A 136 30.66 -11.32 9.05
N VAL A 137 30.05 -10.15 9.23
CA VAL A 137 29.43 -9.60 10.44
C VAL A 137 27.89 -9.71 10.38
N GLY A 138 27.30 -10.31 9.33
CA GLY A 138 25.84 -10.53 9.26
C GLY A 138 25.27 -11.40 10.38
N GLY A 139 26.11 -12.22 11.03
CA GLY A 139 25.78 -12.92 12.29
C GLY A 139 26.09 -12.12 13.57
N MET A 140 26.80 -10.99 13.45
CA MET A 140 27.21 -10.10 14.55
C MET A 140 26.34 -8.83 14.65
N LEU A 141 25.65 -8.41 13.57
CA LEU A 141 24.86 -7.17 13.54
C LEU A 141 23.50 -7.28 14.24
N ASP A 142 22.98 -8.49 14.42
CA ASP A 142 21.84 -8.73 15.32
C ASP A 142 22.24 -9.75 16.39
N PRO A 143 22.91 -9.31 17.48
CA PRO A 143 23.28 -10.18 18.61
C PRO A 143 22.06 -10.78 19.33
N CYS A 144 20.85 -10.40 18.92
CA CYS A 144 19.58 -10.76 19.52
C CYS A 144 18.70 -11.61 18.59
N ARG A 145 19.26 -12.00 17.44
CA ARG A 145 18.66 -12.92 16.49
C ARG A 145 18.45 -14.28 17.15
N LEU A 146 17.23 -14.80 17.03
CA LEU A 146 16.94 -16.17 17.43
C LEU A 146 17.23 -17.08 16.22
N ASP A 147 17.94 -18.19 16.44
CA ASP A 147 18.16 -19.24 15.42
C ASP A 147 16.86 -20.02 15.06
N ARG A 148 15.69 -19.52 15.47
CA ARG A 148 14.39 -20.15 15.28
C ARG A 148 13.47 -19.19 14.51
N GLY A 149 13.02 -19.60 13.33
CA GLY A 149 12.10 -18.82 12.49
C GLY A 149 12.48 -18.80 11.01
N ILE A 150 11.70 -18.10 10.20
CA ILE A 150 12.13 -17.70 8.85
C ILE A 150 13.27 -16.70 9.04
N ASN A 151 14.29 -16.71 8.18
CA ASN A 151 15.40 -15.76 8.26
C ASN A 151 14.89 -14.31 8.23
N ASP A 152 14.86 -13.65 9.40
CA ASP A 152 14.29 -12.29 9.61
C ASP A 152 14.85 -11.28 8.62
N GLY A 153 16.15 -11.40 8.31
CA GLY A 153 16.81 -10.54 7.33
C GLY A 153 16.33 -10.74 5.90
N VAL A 154 16.08 -12.00 5.52
CA VAL A 154 15.51 -12.31 4.20
C VAL A 154 14.06 -11.83 4.13
N LEU A 155 13.27 -12.05 5.19
CA LEU A 155 11.87 -11.63 5.24
C LEU A 155 11.75 -10.11 5.18
N ALA A 156 12.51 -9.38 6.01
CA ALA A 156 12.51 -7.92 6.02
C ALA A 156 13.01 -7.33 4.69
N THR A 157 14.05 -7.91 4.10
CA THR A 157 14.54 -7.48 2.78
C THR A 157 13.49 -7.72 1.70
N ALA A 158 12.86 -8.89 1.68
CA ALA A 158 11.80 -9.23 0.72
C ALA A 158 10.58 -8.32 0.88
N LEU A 159 10.17 -8.06 2.12
CA LEU A 159 9.11 -7.11 2.47
C LEU A 159 9.43 -5.74 1.88
N ILE A 160 10.53 -5.11 2.30
CA ILE A 160 10.92 -3.76 1.87
C ILE A 160 11.06 -3.68 0.34
N ALA A 161 11.77 -4.62 -0.29
CA ALA A 161 12.01 -4.60 -1.73
C ALA A 161 10.72 -4.79 -2.54
N SER A 162 9.84 -5.70 -2.11
CA SER A 162 8.57 -5.93 -2.80
C SER A 162 7.62 -4.74 -2.66
N THR A 163 7.59 -4.06 -1.51
CA THR A 163 6.76 -2.86 -1.29
C THR A 163 7.26 -1.68 -2.11
N TRP A 164 8.58 -1.46 -2.20
CA TRP A 164 9.14 -0.47 -3.13
C TRP A 164 8.76 -0.76 -4.58
N SER A 165 8.80 -2.04 -4.97
CA SER A 165 8.39 -2.47 -6.31
C SER A 165 6.90 -2.21 -6.56
N ALA A 166 6.03 -2.52 -5.59
CA ALA A 166 4.60 -2.25 -5.67
C ALA A 166 4.29 -0.75 -5.77
N LEU A 167 4.98 0.09 -4.98
CA LEU A 167 4.88 1.55 -5.05
C LEU A 167 5.32 2.11 -6.38
N LEU A 168 6.43 1.59 -6.95
CA LEU A 168 6.88 1.98 -8.28
C LEU A 168 5.85 1.62 -9.34
N VAL A 169 5.32 0.40 -9.32
CA VAL A 169 4.29 -0.04 -10.27
C VAL A 169 3.04 0.85 -10.17
N MET A 170 2.57 1.15 -8.96
CA MET A 170 1.43 2.04 -8.79
C MET A 170 1.72 3.47 -9.23
N ALA A 171 2.90 4.01 -8.96
CA ALA A 171 3.30 5.33 -9.44
C ALA A 171 3.30 5.38 -10.98
N LEU A 172 3.84 4.34 -11.64
CA LEU A 172 3.80 4.21 -13.09
C LEU A 172 2.36 4.13 -13.62
N LEU A 173 1.48 3.35 -12.97
CA LEU A 173 0.07 3.28 -13.35
C LEU A 173 -0.62 4.63 -13.22
N VAL A 174 -0.38 5.38 -12.14
CA VAL A 174 -0.94 6.74 -11.96
C VAL A 174 -0.42 7.68 -13.05
N VAL A 175 0.88 7.64 -13.36
CA VAL A 175 1.49 8.46 -14.42
C VAL A 175 0.90 8.09 -15.78
N LEU A 176 0.74 6.81 -16.10
CA LEU A 176 0.13 6.35 -17.35
C LEU A 176 -1.34 6.80 -17.45
N LEU A 177 -2.12 6.61 -16.39
CA LEU A 177 -3.51 7.04 -16.34
C LEU A 177 -3.65 8.56 -16.53
N TYR A 178 -2.72 9.34 -15.99
CA TYR A 178 -2.70 10.79 -16.16
C TYR A 178 -2.25 11.23 -17.56
N ASN A 179 -1.26 10.57 -18.17
CA ASN A 179 -0.68 10.97 -19.46
C ASN A 179 -1.41 10.40 -20.68
N VAL A 180 -2.09 9.27 -20.58
CA VAL A 180 -2.82 8.67 -21.73
C VAL A 180 -4.12 9.43 -22.01
N TYR A 181 -4.67 10.15 -21.03
CA TYR A 181 -5.93 10.88 -21.18
C TYR A 181 -5.84 12.32 -20.64
N PRO A 182 -4.92 13.15 -21.19
CA PRO A 182 -4.55 14.41 -20.54
C PRO A 182 -5.68 15.45 -20.54
N ASP A 183 -6.59 15.44 -21.52
CA ASP A 183 -7.82 16.23 -21.53
C ASP A 183 -8.62 15.84 -22.78
N GLN A 184 -9.50 14.84 -22.68
CA GLN A 184 -10.60 14.79 -23.63
C GLN A 184 -11.68 15.73 -23.11
N ASN A 185 -11.59 16.99 -23.52
CA ASN A 185 -12.72 17.91 -23.41
C ASN A 185 -13.95 17.18 -23.98
N LEU A 186 -15.03 17.09 -23.21
CA LEU A 186 -16.34 16.53 -23.58
C LEU A 186 -16.93 17.08 -24.91
N GLN A 187 -16.27 18.06 -25.54
CA GLN A 187 -16.56 18.57 -26.87
C GLN A 187 -16.12 17.63 -28.01
N GLY A 188 -15.15 16.74 -27.80
CA GLY A 188 -14.64 15.85 -28.85
C GLY A 188 -15.55 14.66 -29.22
N TRP A 189 -16.69 14.49 -28.54
CA TRP A 189 -17.67 13.42 -28.77
C TRP A 189 -19.03 13.95 -29.27
N ALA A 190 -19.11 15.26 -29.58
CA ALA A 190 -20.33 15.92 -30.07
C ALA A 190 -20.35 16.14 -31.59
N ASP A 191 -19.33 15.65 -32.31
CA ASP A 191 -19.29 15.55 -33.78
C ASP A 191 -19.28 14.07 -34.19
#